data_AF-A0A358HVS4-F1
#
_entry.id   AF-A0A358HVS4-F1
#
_cell.length_a   1.000
_cell.length_b   1.000
_cell.length_c   1.000
_cell.angle_alpha   90.00
_cell.angle_beta   90.00
_cell.angle_gamma   90.00
#
_symmetry.space_group_name_H-M   'P 1'
#
loop_
_entity.id
_entity.type
_entity.pdbx_description
1 polymer ?
#
loop_
_entity_poly.entity_id
_entity_poly.type
_entity_poly.pdbx_seq_one_letter_code
_entity_poly.pdbx_strand_id
1 'polypeptide(L)'
;MALSDVALCARALVMIGTAPISSFEEDGAEAEIARMLYPVIRDGMLAGYPWRFAAKGCWLAQVSVGETSGGPGDGANLFALPGDFIRLLSLETDG
;
A
#
# COMPACT_ATOMS: atom_id res chain seq x y z
N MET A 1 21.60 3.18 1.73
CA MET A 1 21.12 2.19 0.74
C MET A 1 19.72 1.78 1.16
N ALA A 2 18.69 2.04 0.35
CA ALA A 2 17.36 1.50 0.62
C ALA A 2 17.44 -0.02 0.40
N LEU A 3 17.07 -0.81 1.40
CA LEU A 3 16.96 -2.26 1.26
C LEU A 3 15.69 -2.55 0.47
N SER A 4 15.74 -3.55 -0.42
CA SER A 4 14.52 -4.10 -1.02
C SER A 4 13.68 -4.78 0.05
N ASP A 5 12.39 -4.95 -0.23
CA ASP A 5 11.44 -5.66 0.65
C ASP A 5 11.98 -7.04 1.07
N VAL A 6 12.49 -7.82 0.11
CA VAL A 6 13.11 -9.13 0.35
C VAL A 6 14.34 -9.01 1.26
N ALA A 7 15.23 -8.03 1.02
CA ALA A 7 16.43 -7.86 1.83
C ALA A 7 16.10 -7.45 3.28
N LEU A 8 15.01 -6.72 3.49
CA LEU A 8 14.52 -6.35 4.82
C LEU A 8 13.98 -7.58 5.56
N CYS A 9 13.14 -8.39 4.90
CA CYS A 9 12.63 -9.64 5.46
C CYS A 9 13.75 -10.65 5.74
N ALA A 10 14.69 -10.84 4.82
CA ALA A 10 15.84 -11.72 5.00
C ALA A 10 16.67 -11.35 6.24
N ARG A 11 16.91 -10.06 6.46
CA ARG A 11 17.59 -9.58 7.67
C ARG A 11 16.77 -9.85 8.94
N ALA A 12 15.45 -9.63 8.89
CA ALA A 12 14.57 -9.89 10.02
C ALA A 12 14.57 -11.38 10.41
N LEU A 13 14.56 -12.29 9.43
CA LEU A 13 14.68 -13.75 9.65
C LEU A 13 16.00 -14.12 10.33
N VAL A 14 17.11 -13.56 9.87
CA VAL A 14 18.43 -13.76 10.52
C VAL A 14 18.42 -13.27 11.97
N MET A 15 17.74 -12.15 12.26
CA MET A 15 17.64 -11.61 13.63
C MET A 15 16.86 -12.52 14.59
N ILE A 16 15.92 -13.31 14.09
CA ILE A 16 15.17 -14.29 14.89
C ILE A 16 15.75 -15.72 14.81
N GLY A 17 16.88 -15.90 14.13
CA GLY A 17 17.61 -17.17 14.04
C GLY A 17 17.11 -18.13 12.96
N THR A 18 16.31 -17.67 12.00
CA THR A 18 15.81 -18.46 10.87
C THR A 18 16.68 -18.25 9.62
N ALA A 19 16.59 -19.18 8.66
CA ALA A 19 17.28 -19.03 7.38
C ALA A 19 16.72 -17.83 6.60
N PRO A 20 17.57 -16.99 5.97
CA PRO A 20 17.10 -15.90 5.13
C PRO A 20 16.48 -16.42 3.83
N ILE A 21 15.57 -15.64 3.27
CA ILE A 21 15.00 -15.85 1.94
C ILE A 21 15.75 -15.02 0.89
N SER A 22 15.77 -15.48 -0.36
CA SER A 22 16.28 -14.73 -1.53
C SER A 22 15.16 -14.19 -2.45
N SER A 23 13.93 -14.69 -2.29
CA SER A 23 12.70 -14.28 -2.98
C SER A 23 11.46 -14.59 -2.14
N PHE A 24 10.36 -13.87 -2.40
CA PHE A 24 9.04 -14.17 -1.84
C PHE A 24 8.33 -15.34 -2.54
N GLU A 25 8.83 -15.76 -3.69
CA GLU A 25 8.28 -16.86 -4.51
C GLU A 25 8.98 -18.20 -4.23
N GLU A 26 9.82 -18.28 -3.18
CA GLU A 26 10.41 -19.54 -2.75
C GLU A 26 9.36 -20.45 -2.09
N ASP A 27 9.48 -21.76 -2.31
CA ASP A 27 8.62 -22.79 -1.72
C ASP A 27 9.00 -23.08 -0.25
N GLY A 28 9.10 -22.03 0.57
CA GLY A 28 9.44 -22.09 1.99
C GLY A 28 8.42 -21.35 2.86
N ALA A 29 8.22 -21.84 4.08
CA ALA A 29 7.27 -21.24 5.02
C ALA A 29 7.65 -19.78 5.35
N GLU A 30 8.95 -19.48 5.47
CA GLU A 30 9.47 -18.15 5.74
C GLU A 30 9.13 -17.16 4.62
N ALA A 31 9.25 -17.60 3.36
CA ALA A 31 8.93 -16.79 2.19
C ALA A 31 7.41 -16.53 2.09
N GLU A 32 6.60 -17.56 2.32
CA GLU A 32 5.14 -17.44 2.36
C GLU A 32 4.67 -16.48 3.46
N ILE A 33 5.19 -16.63 4.68
CA ILE A 33 4.87 -15.76 5.81
C ILE A 33 5.29 -14.32 5.52
N ALA A 34 6.51 -14.12 5.01
CA ALA A 34 7.00 -12.78 4.69
C ALA A 34 6.17 -12.11 3.59
N ARG A 35 5.81 -12.85 2.52
CA ARG A 35 4.95 -12.37 1.43
C ARG A 35 3.56 -11.95 1.93
N MET A 36 3.01 -12.69 2.90
CA MET A 36 1.69 -12.40 3.47
C MET A 36 1.72 -11.22 4.45
N LEU A 37 2.70 -11.18 5.35
CA LEU A 37 2.70 -10.23 6.47
C LEU A 37 3.36 -8.89 6.13
N TYR A 38 4.43 -8.90 5.33
CA TYR A 38 5.24 -7.69 5.12
C TYR A 38 4.45 -6.53 4.51
N PRO A 39 3.65 -6.71 3.42
CA PRO A 39 2.90 -5.61 2.83
C PRO A 39 1.91 -4.99 3.81
N VAL A 40 1.16 -5.81 4.55
CA VAL A 40 0.14 -5.36 5.50
C VAL A 40 0.76 -4.59 6.67
N ILE A 41 1.88 -5.07 7.22
CA ILE A 41 2.57 -4.41 8.33
C ILE A 41 3.19 -3.09 7.86
N ARG A 42 3.82 -3.07 6.68
CA ARG A 42 4.40 -1.86 6.09
C ARG A 42 3.33 -0.79 5.89
N ASP A 43 2.23 -1.14 5.24
CA ASP A 43 1.16 -0.20 4.93
C ASP A 43 0.45 0.27 6.22
N GLY A 44 0.28 -0.61 7.21
CA GLY A 44 -0.22 -0.25 8.54
C GLY A 44 0.69 0.75 9.28
N MET A 45 2.02 0.57 9.22
CA MET A 45 2.97 1.53 9.81
C MET A 45 2.93 2.89 9.11
N LEU A 46 2.85 2.90 7.78
CA LEU A 46 2.73 4.13 6.99
C LEU A 46 1.38 4.83 7.23
N ALA A 47 0.31 4.07 7.43
CA ALA A 47 -1.01 4.62 7.73
C ALA A 47 -1.16 5.12 9.18
N GLY A 48 -0.33 4.65 10.13
CA GLY A 48 -0.45 4.97 11.55
C GLY A 48 -0.28 6.46 11.89
N TYR A 49 0.55 7.19 11.13
CA TYR A 49 0.83 8.61 11.34
C TYR A 49 0.92 9.37 10.00
N PRO A 50 0.67 10.69 9.98
CA PRO A 50 0.82 11.51 8.77
C PRO A 50 2.30 11.79 8.47
N TRP A 51 3.05 10.75 8.11
CA TRP A 51 4.47 10.86 7.80
C TRP A 51 4.68 11.75 6.57
N ARG A 52 5.50 12.79 6.70
CA ARG A 52 5.78 13.73 5.59
C ARG A 52 6.35 13.05 4.34
N PHE A 53 7.09 11.95 4.51
CA PHE A 53 7.68 11.22 3.39
C PHE A 53 6.70 10.24 2.70
N ALA A 54 5.59 9.90 3.38
CA ALA A 54 4.58 8.95 2.89
C ALA A 54 3.26 9.64 2.50
N ALA A 55 3.22 10.97 2.57
CA ALA A 55 2.04 11.77 2.23
C ALA A 55 2.29 12.54 0.93
N LYS A 56 1.29 12.53 0.04
CA LYS A 56 1.29 13.29 -1.21
C LYS A 56 -0.10 13.88 -1.45
N GLY A 57 -0.15 15.16 -1.81
CA GLY A 57 -1.37 15.79 -2.34
C GLY A 57 -1.46 15.58 -3.85
N CYS A 58 -2.63 15.23 -4.36
CA CYS A 58 -2.91 15.19 -5.79
C CYS A 58 -4.35 15.58 -6.07
N TRP A 59 -4.54 16.36 -7.15
CA TRP A 59 -5.86 16.61 -7.71
C TRP A 59 -6.33 15.38 -8.49
N LEU A 60 -7.56 14.94 -8.27
CA LEU A 60 -8.16 13.80 -8.96
C LEU A 60 -9.12 14.29 -10.03
N ALA A 61 -9.07 13.65 -11.20
CA ALA A 61 -10.03 13.89 -12.27
C ALA A 61 -11.32 13.10 -12.01
N GLN A 62 -12.46 13.70 -12.36
CA GLN A 62 -13.75 13.03 -12.26
C GLN A 62 -13.85 11.89 -13.27
N VAL A 63 -14.35 10.74 -12.82
CA VAL A 63 -14.60 9.57 -13.65
C VAL A 63 -15.95 9.72 -14.34
N SER A 64 -15.99 9.41 -15.64
CA SER A 64 -17.24 9.46 -16.41
C SER A 64 -18.18 8.32 -16.00
N VAL A 65 -19.47 8.64 -15.82
CA VAL A 65 -20.51 7.73 -15.27
C VAL A 65 -20.82 6.52 -16.18
N GLY A 66 -20.18 6.40 -17.35
CA GLY A 66 -20.36 5.27 -18.26
C GLY A 66 -19.54 4.01 -17.93
N GLU A 67 -18.52 4.10 -17.08
CA GLU A 67 -17.51 3.03 -16.91
C GLU A 67 -17.59 2.27 -15.58
N THR A 68 -18.48 2.64 -14.66
CA THR A 68 -18.59 1.99 -13.33
C THR A 68 -19.90 1.24 -13.19
N SER A 69 -19.87 -0.08 -13.39
CA SER A 69 -20.98 -0.97 -13.04
C SER A 69 -21.12 -1.07 -11.52
N GLY A 70 -21.91 -0.17 -10.92
CA GLY A 70 -22.22 -0.16 -9.49
C GLY A 70 -22.08 1.20 -8.79
N GLY A 71 -22.33 2.31 -9.51
CA GLY A 71 -22.18 3.67 -8.97
C GLY A 71 -23.24 4.06 -7.92
N PRO A 72 -22.89 4.94 -6.95
CA PRO A 72 -23.84 5.59 -6.06
C PRO A 72 -24.82 6.45 -6.88
N GLY A 73 -26.01 6.69 -6.33
CA GLY A 73 -27.19 7.20 -7.04
C GLY A 73 -26.97 8.44 -7.91
N ASP A 74 -27.95 8.66 -8.80
CA ASP A 74 -27.95 9.67 -9.85
C ASP A 74 -27.51 11.05 -9.32
N GLY A 75 -26.32 11.51 -9.73
CA GLY A 75 -25.74 12.81 -9.35
C GLY A 75 -24.48 12.80 -8.49
N ALA A 76 -23.91 11.64 -8.12
CA ALA A 76 -22.65 11.59 -7.36
C ALA A 76 -21.41 11.80 -8.23
N ASN A 77 -20.51 12.72 -7.82
CA ASN A 77 -19.19 12.88 -8.43
C ASN A 77 -18.27 11.71 -8.01
N LEU A 78 -17.75 10.98 -9.00
CA LEU A 78 -16.85 9.85 -8.78
C LEU A 78 -15.42 10.23 -9.13
N PHE A 79 -14.47 9.83 -8.28
CA PHE A 79 -13.03 10.06 -8.47
C PHE A 79 -12.29 8.75 -8.25
N ALA A 80 -11.35 8.42 -9.15
CA ALA A 80 -10.52 7.24 -9.00
C ALA A 80 -9.40 7.51 -8.00
N LEU A 81 -9.26 6.65 -6.99
CA LEU A 81 -8.14 6.71 -6.06
C LEU A 81 -6.85 6.16 -6.72
N PRO A 82 -5.66 6.66 -6.35
CA PRO A 82 -4.39 6.06 -6.75
C PRO A 82 -4.29 4.58 -6.32
N GLY A 83 -3.57 3.77 -7.09
CA GLY A 83 -3.43 2.33 -6.80
C GLY A 83 -2.63 2.00 -5.54
N ASP A 84 -1.79 2.93 -5.08
CA ASP A 84 -0.98 2.86 -3.85
C ASP A 84 -1.61 3.62 -2.66
N PHE A 85 -2.89 3.98 -2.77
CA PHE A 85 -3.59 4.72 -1.73
C PHE A 85 -3.82 3.86 -0.47
N ILE A 86 -3.23 4.28 0.65
CA ILE A 86 -3.37 3.59 1.95
C ILE A 86 -4.29 4.30 2.95
N ARG A 87 -4.35 5.65 2.92
CA ARG A 87 -5.12 6.45 3.89
C ARG A 87 -5.37 7.87 3.39
N LEU A 88 -6.57 8.39 3.62
CA LEU A 88 -6.91 9.79 3.41
C LEU A 88 -6.50 10.63 4.63
N LEU A 89 -5.82 11.76 4.39
CA LEU A 89 -5.43 12.71 5.44
C LEU A 89 -6.30 13.97 5.46
N SER A 90 -6.54 14.56 4.29
CA SER A 90 -7.34 15.77 4.11
C SER A 90 -7.99 15.75 2.72
N LEU A 91 -9.12 16.43 2.59
CA LEU A 91 -9.75 16.73 1.31
C LEU A 91 -9.78 18.24 1.13
N GLU A 92 -9.42 18.68 -0.07
CA GLU A 92 -9.56 20.06 -0.51
C GLU A 92 -10.44 20.05 -1.76
N THR A 93 -11.41 20.97 -1.79
CA THR A 93 -12.28 21.19 -2.95
C THR A 93 -11.91 22.56 -3.50
N ASP A 94 -11.70 22.65 -4.82
CA ASP A 94 -11.61 23.96 -5.47
C ASP A 94 -13.01 24.59 -5.43
N GLY A 95 -13.10 25.81 -4.89
CA GLY A 95 -14.37 26.45 -4.48
C GLY A 95 -15.36 26.68 -5.61
#